data_AF-A0A3R8UZ61-F1
#
_entry.id   AF-A0A3R8UZ61-F1
#
_cell.length_a   1.000
_cell.length_b   1.000
_cell.length_c   1.000
_cell.angle_alpha   90.00
_cell.angle_beta   90.00
_cell.angle_gamma   90.00
#
_symmetry.space_group_name_H-M   'P 1'
#
loop_
_entity.id
_entity.type
_entity.pdbx_description
1 polymer ?
#
loop_
_entity_poly.entity_id
_entity_poly.type
_entity_poly.pdbx_seq_one_letter_code
_entity_poly.pdbx_strand_id
1 'polypeptide(L)'
;MSIISKTVEGSTYYTTTSRGTVYSLRYHAGQWELHSKRLALGSSSMGSFRFFDSLHDLEAAVTAFRGIEKLILPATTTANAIWH
;
A
#
# COMPACT_ATOMS: atom_id res chain seq x y z
N MET A 1 -9.19 -9.45 5.27
CA MET A 1 -8.63 -8.08 5.38
C MET A 1 -8.71 -7.48 4.01
N SER A 2 -9.26 -6.28 3.88
CA SER A 2 -9.37 -5.60 2.59
C SER A 2 -8.39 -4.44 2.55
N ILE A 3 -7.74 -4.24 1.41
CA ILE A 3 -6.90 -3.08 1.14
C ILE A 3 -7.77 -2.05 0.42
N ILE A 4 -7.76 -0.82 0.90
CA ILE A 4 -8.52 0.30 0.33
C ILE A 4 -7.53 1.30 -0.24
N SER A 5 -7.69 1.67 -1.51
CA SER A 5 -6.92 2.74 -2.14
C SER A 5 -7.66 4.07 -2.04
N LYS A 6 -6.94 5.16 -1.74
CA LYS A 6 -7.44 6.53 -1.81
C LYS A 6 -6.38 7.45 -2.36
N THR A 7 -6.73 8.24 -3.37
CA THR A 7 -5.85 9.30 -3.89
C THR A 7 -6.14 10.62 -3.18
N VAL A 8 -5.09 11.27 -2.68
CA VAL A 8 -5.13 12.58 -2.02
C VAL A 8 -3.99 13.41 -2.61
N GLU A 9 -4.32 14.56 -3.21
CA GLU A 9 -3.33 15.49 -3.78
C GLU A 9 -2.32 14.81 -4.73
N GLY A 10 -2.81 13.90 -5.58
CA GLY A 10 -1.97 13.17 -6.55
C GLY A 10 -1.18 11.99 -5.97
N SER A 11 -1.20 11.79 -4.65
CA SER A 11 -0.60 10.63 -4.00
C SER A 11 -1.65 9.55 -3.72
N THR A 12 -1.40 8.32 -4.19
CA THR A 12 -2.27 7.18 -3.90
C THR A 12 -1.79 6.46 -2.63
N TYR A 13 -2.68 6.35 -1.66
CA TYR A 13 -2.47 5.63 -0.41
C TYR A 13 -3.24 4.33 -0.42
N TYR A 14 -2.58 3.24 -0.03
CA TYR A 14 -3.18 1.94 0.20
C TYR A 14 -3.23 1.68 1.69
N THR A 15 -4.43 1.47 2.21
CA THR A 15 -4.67 1.36 3.64
C THR A 15 -5.32 0.04 3.97
N THR A 16 -4.89 -0.56 5.07
CA THR A 16 -5.53 -1.77 5.61
C THR A 16 -5.40 -1.81 7.12
N THR A 17 -6.27 -2.56 7.78
CA THR A 17 -6.24 -2.74 9.23
C THR A 17 -6.08 -4.21 9.55
N SER A 18 -5.11 -4.52 10.41
CA SER A 18 -4.85 -5.88 10.87
C SER A 18 -4.48 -5.88 12.35
N ARG A 19 -5.16 -6.72 13.14
CA ARG A 19 -4.91 -6.91 14.58
C ARG A 19 -4.81 -5.59 15.36
N GLY A 20 -5.76 -4.68 15.12
CA GLY A 20 -5.81 -3.36 15.77
C GLY A 20 -4.71 -2.38 15.34
N THR A 21 -3.98 -2.68 14.26
CA THR A 21 -2.97 -1.80 13.66
C THR A 21 -3.46 -1.36 12.29
N VAL A 22 -3.50 -0.05 12.07
CA VAL A 22 -3.69 0.54 10.74
C VAL A 22 -2.35 0.62 10.06
N TYR A 23 -2.32 0.23 8.80
CA TYR A 23 -1.18 0.37 7.93
C TYR A 23 -1.56 1.27 6.75
N SER A 24 -0.68 2.20 6.42
CA SER A 24 -0.82 3.13 5.30
C SER A 24 0.44 3.07 4.44
N LEU A 25 0.28 2.74 3.18
CA LEU A 25 1.34 2.58 2.21
C LEU A 25 1.19 3.62 1.10
N ARG A 26 2.28 4.24 0.64
CA ARG A 26 2.32 5.02 -0.59
C ARG A 26 3.62 4.80 -1.34
N TYR A 27 3.62 5.05 -2.64
CA TYR A 27 4.86 5.15 -3.41
C TYR A 27 5.31 6.60 -3.44
N HIS A 28 6.53 6.88 -2.99
CA HIS A 28 7.08 8.23 -2.95
C HIS A 28 8.59 8.18 -3.16
N ALA A 29 9.11 9.09 -3.99
CA ALA A 29 10.53 9.23 -4.29
C ALA A 29 11.26 7.93 -4.70
N GLY A 30 10.56 7.01 -5.38
CA GLY A 30 11.15 5.75 -5.85
C GLY A 30 11.08 4.59 -4.85
N GLN A 31 10.45 4.78 -3.69
CA GLN A 31 10.33 3.74 -2.65
C GLN A 31 8.90 3.63 -2.12
N TRP A 32 8.59 2.48 -1.54
CA TRP A 32 7.33 2.23 -0.83
C TRP A 32 7.45 2.65 0.63
N GLU A 33 6.69 3.66 1.01
CA GLU A 33 6.64 4.21 2.36
C GLU A 33 5.49 3.59 3.14
N LEU A 34 5.82 2.86 4.22
CA LEU A 34 4.86 2.23 5.10
C LEU A 34 4.81 2.93 6.45
N HIS A 35 3.65 3.48 6.80
CA HIS A 35 3.31 3.88 8.16
C HIS A 35 2.43 2.81 8.82
N SER A 36 2.65 2.57 10.11
CA SER A 36 1.79 1.71 10.93
C SER A 36 1.47 2.34 12.27
N LYS A 37 0.23 2.19 12.74
CA LYS A 37 -0.22 2.78 14.01
C LYS A 37 -1.19 1.86 14.73
N ARG A 38 -0.96 1.60 16.01
CA ARG A 38 -1.90 0.86 16.86
C ARG A 38 -3.05 1.75 17.27
N LEU A 39 -4.27 1.34 16.94
CA LEU A 39 -5.50 2.09 17.23
C LEU A 39 -5.71 2.29 18.74
N ALA A 40 -5.36 1.28 19.54
CA ALA A 40 -5.50 1.33 20.99
C ALA A 40 -4.63 2.40 21.69
N LEU A 41 -3.56 2.88 21.04
CA LEU A 41 -2.64 3.86 21.62
C LEU A 41 -3.09 5.31 21.37
N GLY A 42 -4.26 5.51 20.78
CA GLY A 42 -4.81 6.83 20.51
C GLY A 42 -4.04 7.64 19.47
N SER A 43 -4.50 8.87 19.24
CA SER A 43 -3.99 9.77 18.19
C SER A 43 -2.58 10.28 18.47
N SER A 44 -2.13 10.35 19.72
CA SER A 44 -0.81 10.87 20.09
C SER A 44 0.34 9.89 19.86
N SER A 45 0.06 8.62 19.56
CA SER A 45 1.12 7.66 19.24
C SER A 45 1.68 7.90 17.84
N MET A 46 3.01 8.01 17.75
CA MET A 46 3.74 8.32 16.52
C MET A 46 3.79 7.13 15.53
N GLY A 47 3.48 5.92 16.00
CA GLY A 47 3.49 4.72 15.17
C GLY A 47 4.89 4.27 14.79
N SER A 48 5.00 3.51 13.69
CA SER A 48 6.26 3.09 13.09
C SER A 48 6.26 3.39 11.60
N PHE A 49 7.45 3.65 11.07
CA PHE A 49 7.67 4.01 9.67
C PHE A 49 8.79 3.16 9.07
N ARG A 50 8.59 2.65 7.85
CA ARG A 50 9.55 1.81 7.12
C ARG A 50 9.49 2.08 5.63
N PHE A 51 10.61 1.83 4.96
CA PHE A 51 10.72 1.87 3.50
C PHE A 51 10.92 0.47 2.93
N PHE A 52 10.42 0.25 1.72
CA PHE A 52 10.66 -0.96 0.95
C PHE A 52 10.96 -0.59 -0.50
N ASP A 53 11.94 -1.25 -1.11
CA ASP A 53 12.29 -1.03 -2.52
C ASP A 53 11.33 -1.78 -3.45
N SER A 54 10.77 -2.90 -3.00
CA SER A 54 9.85 -3.73 -3.78
C SER A 54 8.57 -4.08 -3.02
N LEU A 55 7.49 -4.31 -3.77
CA LEU A 55 6.24 -4.84 -3.21
C LEU A 55 6.41 -6.26 -2.69
N HIS A 56 7.32 -7.04 -3.27
CA HIS A 56 7.62 -8.40 -2.80
C HIS A 56 8.16 -8.40 -1.36
N ASP A 57 9.14 -7.54 -1.07
CA ASP A 57 9.71 -7.41 0.27
C ASP A 57 8.69 -6.87 1.28
N LEU A 58 7.84 -5.93 0.85
CA LEU A 58 6.73 -5.43 1.66
C LEU A 58 5.77 -6.56 2.03
N GLU A 59 5.34 -7.39 1.07
CA GLU A 59 4.39 -8.47 1.31
C GLU A 59 4.97 -9.57 2.21
N ALA A 60 6.27 -9.85 2.08
CA ALA A 60 6.99 -10.78 2.95
C ALA A 60 7.07 -10.25 4.40
N ALA A 61 7.36 -8.97 4.58
CA ALA A 61 7.46 -8.33 5.90
C ALA A 61 6.10 -8.03 6.55
N VAL A 62 5.08 -7.73 5.74
CA VAL A 62 3.78 -7.22 6.21
C VAL A 62 2.66 -7.95 5.49
N THR A 63 2.27 -9.09 6.06
CA THR A 63 1.22 -9.96 5.52
C THR A 63 -0.13 -9.27 5.32
N ALA A 64 -0.39 -8.15 6.01
CA ALA A 64 -1.60 -7.35 5.80
C ALA A 64 -1.72 -6.79 4.38
N PHE A 65 -0.60 -6.62 3.66
CA PHE A 65 -0.56 -6.17 2.27
C PHE A 65 -0.40 -7.30 1.24
N ARG A 66 -0.52 -8.57 1.65
CA ARG A 66 -0.40 -9.69 0.70
C ARG A 66 -1.35 -9.52 -0.48
N GLY A 67 -0.83 -9.60 -1.70
CA GLY A 67 -1.57 -9.46 -2.95
C GLY A 67 -1.82 -8.00 -3.38
N ILE A 68 -1.15 -7.01 -2.77
CA ILE A 68 -1.31 -5.60 -3.14
C ILE A 68 -0.82 -5.31 -4.56
N GLU A 69 0.14 -6.09 -5.06
CA GLU A 69 0.62 -5.97 -6.44
C GLU A 69 -0.52 -6.05 -7.47
N LYS A 70 -1.52 -6.89 -7.22
CA LYS A 70 -2.71 -7.03 -8.10
C LYS A 70 -3.63 -5.81 -8.08
N LEU A 71 -3.55 -4.99 -7.03
CA LEU A 71 -4.30 -3.73 -6.92
C LEU A 71 -3.55 -2.56 -7.56
N ILE A 72 -2.21 -2.60 -7.53
CA ILE A 72 -1.35 -1.52 -8.03
C ILE A 72 -1.11 -1.66 -9.54
N LEU A 73 -0.80 -2.87 -10.00
CA LEU A 73 -0.63 -3.16 -11.41
C LEU A 73 -2.00 -3.54 -11.97
N PRO A 74 -2.73 -2.64 -12.65
CA PRO A 74 -3.89 -3.08 -13.40
C PRO A 74 -3.41 -4.16 -14.38
N ALA A 75 -4.17 -5.26 -14.49
CA ALA A 75 -3.91 -6.27 -15.50
C ALA A 75 -3.68 -5.55 -16.82
N THR A 76 -2.51 -5.74 -17.42
CA THR A 76 -2.13 -5.14 -18.70
C THR A 76 -3.20 -5.54 -19.72
N THR A 77 -4.21 -4.70 -19.93
CA THR A 77 -5.16 -4.87 -21.02
C THR A 77 -4.35 -4.70 -22.28
N THR A 78 -4.15 -5.81 -22.98
CA THR A 78 -3.62 -5.93 -24.33
C THR A 78 -4.11 -4.76 -25.19
N ALA A 79 -3.25 -3.78 -25.43
CA ALA A 79 -3.44 -2.82 -26.50
C ALA A 79 -3.25 -3.59 -27.82
N ASN A 80 -4.28 -4.31 -28.25
CA ASN A 80 -4.35 -4.80 -29.61
C ASN A 80 -4.58 -3.59 -30.51
N ALA A 81 -3.48 -3.10 -31.06
CA ALA A 81 -3.47 -2.29 -32.25
C ALA A 81 -4.25 -3.04 -33.35
N ILE A 82 -5.39 -2.49 -33.77
CA ILE A 82 -5.99 -2.81 -35.05
C ILE A 82 -6.05 -1.48 -35.81
N TRP A 83 -5.02 -1.24 -36.61
CA TRP A 83 -5.10 -0.33 -37.74
C TRP A 83 -5.77 -1.10 -38.87
N HIS A 84 -6.99 -0.72 -39.26
CA HIS A 84 -7.53 -0.91 -40.60
C HIS A 84 -8.50 0.24 -40.90
#